data_AF-A0A7S6S354-F1
#
_entry.id   AF-A0A7S6S354-F1
#
_cell.length_a   1.000
_cell.length_b   1.000
_cell.length_c   1.000
_cell.angle_alpha   90.00
_cell.angle_beta   90.00
_cell.angle_gamma   90.00
#
_symmetry.space_group_name_H-M   'P 1'
#
loop_
_entity.id
_entity.type
_entity.pdbx_description
1 polymer ?
#
loop_
_entity_poly.entity_id
_entity_poly.type
_entity_poly.pdbx_seq_one_letter_code
_entity_poly.pdbx_strand_id
1 'polypeptide(L)'
;MSTATLTSLAMLKVNIDQGKDYLDYLRPFVLQVLVDHPAEPVTDASVRDHLRDQFGLEIPDRAVQIILRRLTRNGHIRRDTGIYHITGTIPDPGIALQKANAVRHIQAVVSDLVDFSKQTPRPFGSDDEAVTAVCAFLSEFDIPCLRAYLRGTAIPPTTGSHGADIVLVSEYVVHLQRTSPERFESFLVLVQGHMLANALLCPDLQSVPKTYKGVTFYLDTPLLVRRLGLEGLPKKAAAEALIDLLLRLGASVATFSHSRVELERVLRGAAAHIDSVSGRGDIVMEARREGRTKSDLLLFAERLDEELRVAKIEVKRSPQYIQQFQIDEAAFEAALQDEVSYYNTRAREDDINSVRSAL
;
A
#
# COMPACT_ATOMS: atom_id res chain seq x y z
N MET A 1 -4.53 -13.73 19.03
CA MET A 1 -3.23 -13.22 18.54
C MET A 1 -2.32 -12.98 19.72
N SER A 2 -0.99 -12.94 19.54
CA SER A 2 -0.06 -13.00 20.67
C SER A 2 0.90 -11.81 20.72
N THR A 3 1.38 -11.52 21.93
CA THR A 3 2.47 -10.57 22.22
C THR A 3 3.74 -10.86 21.40
N ALA A 4 3.92 -12.10 20.94
CA ALA A 4 5.03 -12.48 20.07
C ALA A 4 4.98 -11.73 18.73
N THR A 5 3.80 -11.53 18.14
CA THR A 5 3.64 -10.77 16.89
C THR A 5 4.16 -9.35 17.05
N LEU A 6 3.66 -8.59 18.03
CA LEU A 6 4.11 -7.22 18.30
C LEU A 6 5.63 -7.16 18.54
N THR A 7 6.17 -8.16 19.25
CA THR A 7 7.61 -8.28 19.55
C THR A 7 8.43 -8.43 18.28
N SER A 8 7.99 -9.31 17.38
CA SER A 8 8.64 -9.52 16.10
C SER A 8 8.57 -8.29 15.20
N LEU A 9 7.46 -7.54 15.20
CA LEU A 9 7.33 -6.27 14.46
C LEU A 9 8.35 -5.23 14.95
N ALA A 10 8.45 -5.03 16.26
CA ALA A 10 9.44 -4.11 16.83
C ALA A 10 10.88 -4.54 16.49
N MET A 11 11.17 -5.84 16.53
CA MET A 11 12.47 -6.38 16.12
C MET A 11 12.78 -6.18 14.63
N LEU A 12 11.78 -6.29 13.75
CA LEU A 12 11.94 -6.04 12.31
C LEU A 12 12.42 -4.61 12.04
N LYS A 13 11.85 -3.61 12.72
CA LYS A 13 12.28 -2.20 12.61
C LYS A 13 13.75 -2.02 13.00
N VAL A 14 14.16 -2.56 14.15
CA VAL A 14 15.53 -2.39 14.68
C VAL A 14 16.60 -2.92 13.73
N ASN A 15 16.30 -3.96 12.95
CA ASN A 15 17.23 -4.56 12.01
C ASN A 15 17.38 -3.77 10.68
N ILE A 16 16.51 -2.81 10.40
CA ILE A 16 16.54 -1.99 9.17
C ILE A 16 17.60 -0.90 9.19
N ASP A 17 17.83 -0.31 10.36
CA ASP A 17 18.77 0.81 10.53
C ASP A 17 20.23 0.41 10.18
N GLN A 18 20.47 -0.86 9.83
CA GLN A 18 21.73 -1.45 9.37
C GLN A 18 21.87 -1.55 7.83
N GLY A 19 20.91 -1.08 7.02
CA GLY A 19 21.08 -0.82 5.58
C GLY A 19 21.16 -2.04 4.64
N LYS A 20 20.49 -3.16 4.98
CA LYS A 20 20.48 -4.39 4.16
C LYS A 20 19.19 -4.54 3.33
N ASP A 21 19.19 -5.47 2.37
CA ASP A 21 18.01 -5.86 1.57
C ASP A 21 16.84 -6.28 2.47
N TYR A 22 15.60 -6.00 2.07
CA TYR A 22 14.44 -6.18 2.96
C TYR A 22 14.22 -7.65 3.36
N LEU A 23 14.55 -8.61 2.50
CA LEU A 23 14.54 -10.05 2.86
C LEU A 23 15.64 -10.45 3.83
N ASP A 24 16.71 -9.66 3.98
CA ASP A 24 17.74 -9.93 4.98
C ASP A 24 17.25 -9.67 6.40
N TYR A 25 16.15 -8.94 6.59
CA TYR A 25 15.54 -8.73 7.91
C TYR A 25 14.84 -9.97 8.45
N LEU A 26 14.36 -10.86 7.57
CA LEU A 26 13.82 -12.17 7.96
C LEU A 26 14.90 -13.20 8.25
N ARG A 27 16.13 -12.98 7.78
CA ARG A 27 17.22 -13.95 7.92
C ARG A 27 17.50 -14.30 9.39
N PRO A 28 17.59 -13.35 10.34
CA PRO A 28 17.72 -13.68 11.76
C PRO A 28 16.63 -14.65 12.24
N PHE A 29 15.36 -14.37 11.92
CA PHE A 29 14.23 -15.20 12.37
C PHE A 29 14.31 -16.63 11.80
N VAL A 30 14.63 -16.76 10.50
CA VAL A 30 14.83 -18.07 9.88
C VAL A 30 16.02 -18.80 10.50
N LEU A 31 17.14 -18.12 10.76
CA LEU A 31 18.28 -18.71 11.45
C LEU A 31 17.91 -19.19 12.85
N GLN A 32 17.15 -18.41 13.62
CA GLN A 32 16.71 -18.78 14.97
C GLN A 32 15.82 -20.03 14.92
N VAL A 33 14.88 -20.10 13.97
CA VAL A 33 14.06 -21.31 13.76
C VAL A 33 14.94 -22.53 13.48
N LEU A 34 15.96 -22.40 12.64
CA LEU A 34 16.87 -23.50 12.32
C LEU A 34 17.78 -23.90 13.50
N VAL A 35 18.10 -22.95 14.39
CA VAL A 35 18.85 -23.22 15.64
C VAL A 35 17.96 -23.96 16.64
N ASP A 36 16.73 -23.47 16.87
CA ASP A 36 15.81 -24.01 17.86
C ASP A 36 15.19 -25.34 17.41
N HIS A 37 14.98 -25.50 16.10
CA HIS A 37 14.38 -26.66 15.47
C HIS A 37 15.22 -27.11 14.26
N PRO A 38 16.33 -27.81 14.48
CA PRO A 38 17.15 -28.36 13.41
C PRO A 38 16.45 -29.56 12.75
N ALA A 39 15.41 -29.28 11.95
CA ALA A 39 14.66 -30.27 11.21
C ALA A 39 15.49 -30.83 10.04
N GLU A 40 15.37 -32.13 9.78
CA GLU A 40 16.07 -32.82 8.70
C GLU A 40 15.09 -33.77 7.98
N PRO A 41 14.67 -33.49 6.74
CA PRO A 41 15.05 -32.34 5.91
C PRO A 41 14.43 -31.00 6.35
N VAL A 42 15.11 -29.90 6.03
CA VAL A 42 14.57 -28.54 6.18
C VAL A 42 13.60 -28.25 5.03
N THR A 43 12.33 -28.01 5.37
CA THR A 43 11.31 -27.60 4.40
C THR A 43 10.88 -26.15 4.64
N ASP A 44 10.47 -25.47 3.58
CA ASP A 44 9.89 -24.13 3.66
C ASP A 44 8.60 -24.12 4.48
N ALA A 45 7.74 -25.13 4.31
CA ALA A 45 6.53 -25.29 5.11
C ALA A 45 6.82 -25.41 6.62
N SER A 46 7.80 -26.24 7.02
CA SER A 46 8.17 -26.37 8.42
C SER A 46 8.74 -25.06 8.97
N VAL A 47 9.60 -24.37 8.23
CA VAL A 47 10.15 -23.08 8.66
C VAL A 47 9.05 -22.03 8.79
N ARG A 48 8.12 -21.96 7.85
CA ARG A 48 6.95 -21.07 7.92
C ARG A 48 6.12 -21.32 9.17
N ASP A 49 5.79 -22.58 9.45
CA ASP A 49 4.94 -22.92 10.59
C ASP A 49 5.63 -22.54 11.92
N HIS A 50 6.94 -22.78 12.05
CA HIS A 50 7.69 -22.32 13.23
C HIS A 50 7.82 -20.79 13.29
N LEU A 51 7.92 -20.08 12.16
CA LEU A 51 7.88 -18.62 12.15
C LEU A 51 6.54 -18.09 12.68
N ARG A 52 5.43 -18.70 12.27
CA ARG A 52 4.10 -18.36 12.80
C ARG A 52 4.02 -18.68 14.30
N ASP A 53 4.43 -19.87 14.70
CA ASP A 53 4.21 -20.35 16.07
C ASP A 53 5.14 -19.66 17.09
N GLN A 54 6.41 -19.40 16.73
CA GLN A 54 7.38 -18.75 17.62
C GLN A 54 7.35 -17.22 17.57
N PHE A 55 7.10 -16.65 16.39
CA PHE A 55 7.24 -15.21 16.14
C PHE A 55 5.92 -14.52 15.78
N GLY A 56 4.85 -15.27 15.56
CA GLY A 56 3.54 -14.72 15.21
C GLY A 56 3.53 -14.03 13.84
N LEU A 57 4.43 -14.44 12.93
CA LEU A 57 4.59 -13.87 11.60
C LEU A 57 4.07 -14.83 10.52
N GLU A 58 3.13 -14.37 9.70
CA GLU A 58 2.65 -15.10 8.53
C GLU A 58 3.50 -14.76 7.30
N ILE A 59 4.46 -15.63 6.97
CA ILE A 59 5.40 -15.40 5.86
C ILE A 59 5.08 -16.35 4.69
N PRO A 60 4.95 -15.85 3.44
CA PRO A 60 4.72 -16.71 2.28
C PRO A 60 5.88 -17.69 2.04
N ASP A 61 5.56 -18.90 1.60
CA ASP A 61 6.54 -19.96 1.28
C ASP A 61 7.64 -19.44 0.34
N ARG A 62 7.27 -18.59 -0.62
CA ARG A 62 8.23 -18.04 -1.57
C ARG A 62 9.32 -17.20 -0.91
N ALA A 63 8.98 -16.40 0.10
CA ALA A 63 9.95 -15.60 0.84
C ALA A 63 10.89 -16.50 1.65
N VAL A 64 10.35 -17.53 2.31
CA VAL A 64 11.14 -18.55 3.03
C VAL A 64 12.10 -19.29 2.08
N GLN A 65 11.61 -19.73 0.91
CA GLN A 65 12.44 -20.39 -0.12
C GLN A 65 13.60 -19.52 -0.60
N ILE A 66 13.38 -18.21 -0.75
CA ILE A 66 14.44 -17.27 -1.16
C ILE A 66 15.51 -17.19 -0.07
N ILE A 67 15.11 -17.08 1.19
CA ILE A 67 16.05 -17.00 2.33
C ILE A 67 16.84 -18.31 2.45
N LEU A 68 16.19 -19.47 2.41
CA LEU A 68 16.88 -20.77 2.43
C LEU A 68 17.88 -20.88 1.26
N ARG A 69 17.51 -20.46 0.04
CA ARG A 69 18.44 -20.42 -1.10
C ARG A 69 19.63 -19.47 -0.88
N ARG A 70 19.44 -18.35 -0.17
CA ARG A 70 20.54 -17.44 0.17
C ARG A 70 21.47 -18.08 1.20
N LEU A 71 20.92 -18.78 2.19
CA LEU A 71 21.68 -19.47 3.22
C LEU A 71 22.56 -20.60 2.66
N THR A 72 22.18 -21.23 1.53
CA THR A 72 23.06 -22.23 0.90
C THR A 72 24.38 -21.64 0.38
N ARG A 73 24.42 -20.34 0.08
CA ARG A 73 25.66 -19.67 -0.37
C ARG A 73 26.69 -19.53 0.75
N ASN A 74 26.25 -19.62 2.01
CA ASN A 74 27.09 -19.44 3.20
C ASN A 74 27.55 -20.79 3.80
N GLY A 75 27.17 -21.92 3.20
CA GLY A 75 27.65 -23.26 3.59
C GLY A 75 26.96 -23.91 4.80
N HIS A 76 26.04 -23.22 5.47
CA HIS A 76 25.33 -23.75 6.65
C HIS A 76 24.28 -24.80 6.29
N ILE A 77 23.65 -24.65 5.11
CA ILE A 77 22.69 -25.60 4.58
C ILE A 77 23.03 -25.91 3.11
N ARG A 78 22.70 -27.12 2.67
CA ARG A 78 22.89 -27.56 1.28
C ARG A 78 21.55 -27.92 0.66
N ARG A 79 21.39 -27.61 -0.62
CA ARG A 79 20.22 -28.05 -1.39
C ARG A 79 20.59 -29.26 -2.24
N ASP A 80 19.87 -30.36 -2.09
CA ASP A 80 19.99 -31.54 -2.93
C ASP A 80 18.61 -31.96 -3.46
N THR A 81 18.49 -32.18 -4.76
CA THR A 81 17.21 -32.51 -5.46
C THR A 81 15.99 -31.66 -5.10
N GLY A 82 16.20 -30.42 -4.62
CA GLY A 82 15.13 -29.50 -4.24
C GLY A 82 14.88 -29.39 -2.72
N ILE A 83 15.48 -30.28 -1.94
CA ILE A 83 15.35 -30.40 -0.48
C ILE A 83 16.56 -29.75 0.20
N TYR A 84 16.36 -29.09 1.35
CA TYR A 84 17.46 -28.47 2.11
C TYR A 84 17.89 -29.38 3.27
N HIS A 85 19.19 -29.50 3.47
CA HIS A 85 19.84 -30.30 4.50
C HIS A 85 20.79 -29.43 5.32
N ILE A 86 20.85 -29.63 6.63
CA ILE A 86 21.80 -28.90 7.49
C ILE A 86 23.16 -29.57 7.35
N THR A 87 24.17 -28.82 6.88
CA THR A 87 25.50 -29.36 6.59
C THR A 87 26.60 -28.86 7.54
N GLY A 88 26.27 -27.94 8.44
CA GLY A 88 27.19 -27.42 9.43
C GLY A 88 26.45 -26.69 10.56
N THR A 89 27.20 -26.06 11.46
CA THR A 89 26.61 -25.29 12.56
C THR A 89 25.88 -24.06 12.02
N ILE A 90 24.61 -23.88 12.39
CA ILE A 90 23.84 -22.68 12.11
C ILE A 90 24.33 -21.57 13.05
N PRO A 91 24.72 -20.38 12.55
CA PRO A 91 25.17 -19.29 13.40
C PRO A 91 23.99 -18.76 14.22
N ASP A 92 24.22 -18.54 15.51
CA ASP A 92 23.26 -17.86 16.38
C ASP A 92 23.06 -16.42 15.86
N PRO A 93 21.82 -16.04 15.47
CA PRO A 93 21.54 -14.70 14.98
C PRO A 93 21.55 -13.63 16.08
N GLY A 94 21.69 -13.98 17.37
CA GLY A 94 21.71 -13.04 18.48
C GLY A 94 20.36 -12.40 18.78
N ILE A 95 19.27 -13.03 18.35
CA ILE A 95 17.90 -12.51 18.47
C ILE A 95 17.48 -12.32 19.93
N ALA A 96 18.02 -13.11 20.86
CA ALA A 96 17.59 -13.11 22.25
C ALA A 96 17.64 -11.72 22.91
N LEU A 97 18.71 -10.96 22.70
CA LEU A 97 18.85 -9.61 23.27
C LEU A 97 17.86 -8.62 22.65
N GLN A 98 17.67 -8.69 21.33
CA GLN A 98 16.72 -7.84 20.61
C GLN A 98 15.28 -8.13 21.05
N LYS A 99 14.94 -9.42 21.20
CA LYS A 99 13.65 -9.88 21.71
C LYS A 99 13.40 -9.38 23.13
N ALA A 100 14.36 -9.49 24.04
CA ALA A 100 14.23 -8.99 25.40
C ALA A 100 14.00 -7.47 25.47
N ASN A 101 14.67 -6.70 24.61
CA ASN A 101 14.45 -5.26 24.51
C ASN A 101 13.05 -4.95 23.97
N ALA A 102 12.64 -5.58 22.87
CA ALA A 102 11.33 -5.39 22.26
C ALA A 102 10.19 -5.74 23.23
N VAL A 103 10.29 -6.87 23.94
CA VAL A 103 9.30 -7.28 24.95
C VAL A 103 9.10 -6.21 26.01
N ARG A 104 10.18 -5.61 26.53
CA ARG A 104 10.08 -4.55 27.56
C ARG A 104 9.35 -3.32 27.05
N HIS A 105 9.65 -2.87 25.82
CA HIS A 105 8.96 -1.72 25.24
C HIS A 105 7.48 -2.00 25.00
N ILE A 106 7.15 -3.19 24.50
CA ILE A 106 5.77 -3.58 24.18
C ILE A 106 4.94 -3.77 25.42
N GLN A 107 5.45 -4.48 26.43
CA GLN A 107 4.76 -4.63 27.70
C GLN A 107 4.42 -3.28 28.32
N ALA A 108 5.32 -2.30 28.17
CA ALA A 108 5.09 -0.99 28.71
C ALA A 108 4.08 -0.15 27.90
N VAL A 109 3.99 -0.33 26.58
CA VAL A 109 2.91 0.24 25.75
C VAL A 109 1.56 -0.42 26.06
N VAL A 110 1.54 -1.75 26.18
CA VAL A 110 0.33 -2.54 26.47
C VAL A 110 -0.21 -2.20 27.86
N SER A 111 0.64 -2.19 28.89
CA SER A 111 0.24 -1.83 30.26
C SER A 111 -0.31 -0.41 30.33
N ASP A 112 0.33 0.54 29.64
CA ASP A 112 -0.11 1.93 29.63
C ASP A 112 -1.42 2.11 28.84
N LEU A 113 -1.64 1.34 27.78
CA LEU A 113 -2.92 1.27 27.07
C LEU A 113 -4.03 0.67 27.96
N VAL A 114 -3.75 -0.39 28.71
CA VAL A 114 -4.70 -0.96 29.69
C VAL A 114 -5.06 0.10 30.72
N ASP A 115 -4.09 0.83 31.26
CA ASP A 115 -4.33 1.90 32.22
C ASP A 115 -5.12 3.07 31.63
N PHE A 116 -4.83 3.47 30.40
CA PHE A 116 -5.58 4.48 29.67
C PHE A 116 -7.04 4.06 29.46
N SER A 117 -7.27 2.79 29.10
CA SER A 117 -8.61 2.27 28.83
C SER A 117 -9.54 2.33 30.05
N LYS A 118 -9.00 2.31 31.28
CA LYS A 118 -9.78 2.44 32.54
C LYS A 118 -10.57 3.74 32.65
N GLN A 119 -10.17 4.76 31.90
CA GLN A 119 -10.83 6.07 31.87
C GLN A 119 -11.92 6.17 30.79
N THR A 120 -12.09 5.10 30.00
CA THR A 120 -13.04 5.03 28.89
C THR A 120 -14.27 4.20 29.25
N PRO A 121 -15.37 4.27 28.47
CA PRO A 121 -16.57 3.46 28.71
C PRO A 121 -16.34 1.94 28.57
N ARG A 122 -15.23 1.51 27.96
CA ARG A 122 -14.93 0.10 27.68
C ARG A 122 -13.47 -0.22 28.03
N PRO A 123 -13.17 -0.40 29.33
CA PRO A 123 -11.82 -0.76 29.76
C PRO A 123 -11.43 -2.17 29.31
N PHE A 124 -10.15 -2.37 29.05
CA PHE A 124 -9.60 -3.70 28.83
C PHE A 124 -9.52 -4.48 30.14
N GLY A 125 -9.93 -5.75 30.10
CA GLY A 125 -9.85 -6.68 31.21
C GLY A 125 -8.48 -7.34 31.36
N SER A 126 -7.64 -7.31 30.32
CA SER A 126 -6.30 -7.91 30.31
C SER A 126 -5.37 -7.29 29.28
N ASP A 127 -4.07 -7.55 29.44
CA ASP A 127 -3.03 -7.24 28.46
C ASP A 127 -3.32 -7.91 27.09
N ASP A 128 -3.89 -9.11 27.08
CA ASP A 128 -4.22 -9.84 25.85
C ASP A 128 -5.30 -9.14 25.02
N GLU A 129 -6.28 -8.52 25.68
CA GLU A 129 -7.30 -7.70 25.00
C GLU A 129 -6.67 -6.45 24.40
N ALA A 130 -5.78 -5.77 25.14
CA ALA A 130 -5.05 -4.60 24.65
C ALA A 130 -4.12 -4.95 23.47
N VAL A 131 -3.42 -6.10 23.53
CA VAL A 131 -2.61 -6.62 22.41
C VAL A 131 -3.48 -6.89 21.18
N THR A 132 -4.65 -7.48 21.38
CA THR A 132 -5.60 -7.75 20.28
C THR A 132 -6.10 -6.45 19.65
N ALA A 133 -6.42 -5.44 20.47
CA ALA A 133 -6.83 -4.12 20.00
C ALA A 133 -5.72 -3.40 19.21
N VAL A 134 -4.47 -3.46 19.68
CA VAL A 134 -3.32 -2.90 18.96
C VAL A 134 -3.11 -3.60 17.62
N CYS A 135 -3.17 -4.95 17.58
CA CYS A 135 -3.08 -5.69 16.32
C CYS A 135 -4.21 -5.30 15.35
N ALA A 136 -5.45 -5.19 15.83
CA ALA A 136 -6.60 -4.78 15.01
C ALA A 136 -6.39 -3.37 14.44
N PHE A 137 -5.91 -2.43 15.27
CA PHE A 137 -5.56 -1.08 14.82
C PHE A 137 -4.45 -1.09 13.77
N LEU A 138 -3.38 -1.90 13.95
CA LEU A 138 -2.29 -1.99 12.98
C LEU A 138 -2.76 -2.55 11.63
N SER A 139 -3.71 -3.49 11.62
CA SER A 139 -4.31 -4.03 10.38
C SER A 139 -5.08 -2.98 9.56
N GLU A 140 -5.47 -1.84 10.13
CA GLU A 140 -6.05 -0.73 9.35
C GLU A 140 -5.02 -0.05 8.43
N PHE A 141 -3.72 -0.20 8.72
CA PHE A 141 -2.64 0.38 7.92
C PHE A 141 -2.13 -0.55 6.81
N ASP A 142 -2.80 -1.68 6.58
CA ASP A 142 -2.45 -2.52 5.43
C ASP A 142 -2.83 -1.84 4.13
N ILE A 143 -2.00 -1.98 3.10
CA ILE A 143 -2.29 -1.47 1.77
C ILE A 143 -3.38 -2.37 1.15
N PRO A 144 -4.60 -1.87 0.84
CA PRO A 144 -5.71 -2.70 0.34
C PRO A 144 -5.34 -3.48 -0.93
N CYS A 145 -4.51 -2.90 -1.80
CA CYS A 145 -3.98 -3.58 -2.98
C CYS A 145 -3.06 -4.76 -2.65
N LEU A 146 -2.25 -4.70 -1.58
CA LEU A 146 -1.43 -5.82 -1.13
C LEU A 146 -2.31 -6.95 -0.58
N ARG A 147 -3.34 -6.61 0.21
CA ARG A 147 -4.30 -7.57 0.76
C ARG A 147 -5.03 -8.34 -0.35
N ALA A 148 -5.44 -7.63 -1.40
CA ALA A 148 -6.11 -8.21 -2.58
C ALA A 148 -5.18 -9.05 -3.47
N TYR A 149 -3.92 -8.63 -3.64
CA TYR A 149 -2.95 -9.32 -4.51
C TYR A 149 -2.26 -10.52 -3.83
N LEU A 150 -1.97 -10.44 -2.53
CA LEU A 150 -1.18 -11.42 -1.78
C LEU A 150 -2.02 -12.38 -0.93
N ARG A 151 -3.34 -12.21 -0.90
CA ARG A 151 -4.27 -13.02 -0.07
C ARG A 151 -3.88 -13.06 1.41
N GLY A 152 -3.39 -11.96 1.99
CA GLY A 152 -3.04 -11.92 3.42
C GLY A 152 -2.20 -10.71 3.83
N THR A 153 -1.96 -10.60 5.14
CA THR A 153 -1.11 -9.60 5.81
C THR A 153 -0.11 -10.36 6.70
N ALA A 154 0.95 -9.70 7.18
CA ALA A 154 2.01 -10.41 7.93
C ALA A 154 1.59 -10.71 9.38
N ILE A 155 0.56 -10.03 9.84
CA ILE A 155 -0.18 -10.30 11.06
C ILE A 155 -1.34 -11.23 10.69
N PRO A 156 -1.71 -12.23 11.51
CA PRO A 156 -2.89 -13.04 11.26
C PRO A 156 -4.15 -12.17 11.09
N PRO A 157 -5.22 -12.62 10.40
CA PRO A 157 -6.48 -11.89 10.33
C PRO A 157 -7.19 -11.87 11.69
N THR A 158 -7.69 -10.70 12.13
CA THR A 158 -8.59 -10.59 13.29
C THR A 158 -10.01 -11.01 12.88
N THR A 159 -10.71 -11.74 13.75
CA THR A 159 -12.10 -12.15 13.53
C THR A 159 -13.03 -11.32 14.43
N GLY A 160 -13.86 -10.45 13.83
CA GLY A 160 -14.86 -9.66 14.56
C GLY A 160 -14.96 -8.18 14.16
N SER A 161 -15.98 -7.49 14.66
CA SER A 161 -16.14 -6.04 14.52
C SER A 161 -15.34 -5.32 15.62
N HIS A 162 -14.19 -4.76 15.25
CA HIS A 162 -13.25 -4.11 16.18
C HIS A 162 -13.34 -2.58 16.18
N GLY A 163 -14.43 -1.99 15.66
CA GLY A 163 -14.53 -0.53 15.48
C GLY A 163 -14.30 0.27 16.78
N ALA A 164 -14.81 -0.21 17.92
CA ALA A 164 -14.59 0.43 19.21
C ALA A 164 -13.13 0.33 19.70
N ASP A 165 -12.47 -0.80 19.44
CA ASP A 165 -11.08 -1.04 19.84
C ASP A 165 -10.13 -0.14 19.02
N ILE A 166 -10.41 0.00 17.73
CA ILE A 166 -9.66 0.89 16.81
C ILE A 166 -9.78 2.36 17.25
N VAL A 167 -10.99 2.80 17.62
CA VAL A 167 -11.21 4.17 18.13
C VAL A 167 -10.45 4.39 19.43
N LEU A 168 -10.50 3.44 20.36
CA LEU A 168 -9.81 3.55 21.64
C LEU A 168 -8.28 3.60 21.45
N VAL A 169 -7.71 2.74 20.62
CA VAL A 169 -6.27 2.79 20.30
C VAL A 169 -5.91 4.10 19.58
N SER A 170 -6.78 4.63 18.71
CA SER A 170 -6.58 5.94 18.09
C SER A 170 -6.52 7.08 19.11
N GLU A 171 -7.44 7.11 20.07
CA GLU A 171 -7.44 8.10 21.16
C GLU A 171 -6.21 7.97 22.05
N TYR A 172 -5.77 6.74 22.33
CA TYR A 172 -4.55 6.46 23.06
C TYR A 172 -3.31 6.98 22.32
N VAL A 173 -3.19 6.78 21.01
CA VAL A 173 -2.08 7.29 20.20
C VAL A 173 -2.03 8.83 20.23
N VAL A 174 -3.19 9.49 20.16
CA VAL A 174 -3.30 10.95 20.31
C VAL A 174 -2.90 11.40 21.71
N HIS A 175 -3.27 10.64 22.75
CA HIS A 175 -2.85 10.89 24.13
C HIS A 175 -1.33 10.80 24.27
N LEU A 176 -0.72 9.70 23.80
CA LEU A 176 0.72 9.47 23.83
C LEU A 176 1.52 10.62 23.19
N GLN A 177 1.07 11.11 22.03
CA GLN A 177 1.72 12.23 21.34
C GLN A 177 1.81 13.48 22.22
N ARG A 178 0.84 13.69 23.13
CA ARG A 178 0.77 14.88 24.00
C ARG A 178 1.45 14.68 25.34
N THR A 179 1.44 13.46 25.88
CA THR A 179 1.82 13.20 27.28
C THR A 179 3.11 12.40 27.44
N SER A 180 3.50 11.59 26.44
CA SER A 180 4.68 10.74 26.55
C SER A 180 5.35 10.50 25.18
N PRO A 181 6.27 11.39 24.77
CA PRO A 181 7.02 11.23 23.52
C PRO A 181 7.77 9.90 23.41
N GLU A 182 8.37 9.40 24.49
CA GLU A 182 9.09 8.12 24.49
C GLU A 182 8.18 6.91 24.23
N ARG A 183 6.95 6.93 24.77
CA ARG A 183 5.95 5.89 24.52
C ARG A 183 5.37 6.01 23.12
N PHE A 184 5.18 7.23 22.64
CA PHE A 184 4.77 7.49 21.26
C PHE A 184 5.82 6.94 20.27
N GLU A 185 7.11 7.17 20.50
CA GLU A 185 8.18 6.58 19.69
C GLU A 185 8.17 5.04 19.76
N SER A 186 7.97 4.47 20.96
CA SER A 186 7.84 3.01 21.11
C SER A 186 6.66 2.44 20.31
N PHE A 187 5.53 3.18 20.24
CA PHE A 187 4.38 2.81 19.42
C PHE A 187 4.67 2.97 17.92
N LEU A 188 5.36 4.05 17.51
CA LEU A 188 5.77 4.25 16.11
C LEU A 188 6.67 3.12 15.62
N VAL A 189 7.55 2.58 16.47
CA VAL A 189 8.37 1.41 16.15
C VAL A 189 7.50 0.20 15.78
N LEU A 190 6.34 0.01 16.42
CA LEU A 190 5.39 -1.06 16.06
C LEU A 190 4.71 -0.81 14.71
N VAL A 191 4.26 0.42 14.47
CA VAL A 191 3.64 0.80 13.18
C VAL A 191 4.64 0.61 12.03
N GLN A 192 5.86 1.10 12.20
CA GLN A 192 6.92 0.92 11.22
C GLN A 192 7.25 -0.57 11.03
N GLY A 193 7.39 -1.32 12.13
CA GLY A 193 7.58 -2.77 12.10
C GLY A 193 6.51 -3.51 11.31
N HIS A 194 5.24 -3.13 11.49
CA HIS A 194 4.10 -3.66 10.74
C HIS A 194 4.20 -3.36 9.24
N MET A 195 4.46 -2.11 8.88
CA MET A 195 4.64 -1.72 7.48
C MET A 195 5.76 -2.52 6.80
N LEU A 196 6.84 -2.79 7.54
CA LEU A 196 7.97 -3.58 7.06
C LEU A 196 7.63 -5.06 6.93
N ALA A 197 6.90 -5.62 7.89
CA ALA A 197 6.39 -6.98 7.82
C ALA A 197 5.49 -7.17 6.59
N ASN A 198 4.63 -6.21 6.28
CA ASN A 198 3.84 -6.22 5.06
C ASN A 198 4.70 -6.11 3.79
N ALA A 199 5.79 -5.35 3.82
CA ALA A 199 6.75 -5.30 2.71
C ALA A 199 7.46 -6.65 2.48
N LEU A 200 7.61 -7.50 3.50
CA LEU A 200 8.16 -8.86 3.38
C LEU A 200 7.23 -9.83 2.64
N LEU A 201 5.93 -9.54 2.61
CA LEU A 201 4.94 -10.30 1.82
C LEU A 201 5.04 -9.97 0.34
N CYS A 202 5.57 -8.79 0.00
CA CYS A 202 5.77 -8.40 -1.38
C CYS A 202 6.76 -9.39 -2.02
N PRO A 203 6.38 -10.10 -3.10
CA PRO A 203 7.32 -10.89 -3.85
C PRO A 203 8.45 -9.98 -4.29
N ASP A 204 9.66 -10.53 -4.33
CA ASP A 204 10.86 -9.76 -4.55
C ASP A 204 10.79 -8.92 -5.82
N LEU A 205 10.42 -7.64 -5.65
CA LEU A 205 10.29 -6.64 -6.71
C LEU A 205 11.63 -6.44 -7.43
N GLN A 206 12.76 -6.84 -6.81
CA GLN A 206 14.06 -6.88 -7.47
C GLN A 206 14.25 -8.15 -8.33
N SER A 207 13.55 -9.24 -8.03
CA SER A 207 13.54 -10.49 -8.82
C SER A 207 12.36 -10.60 -9.80
N VAL A 208 11.34 -9.75 -9.70
CA VAL A 208 10.35 -9.56 -10.76
C VAL A 208 11.12 -9.02 -11.96
N PRO A 209 11.16 -9.74 -13.10
CA PRO A 209 11.90 -9.26 -14.25
C PRO A 209 11.39 -7.86 -14.59
N LYS A 210 12.35 -6.94 -14.67
CA LYS A 210 12.20 -5.51 -14.86
C LYS A 210 10.88 -5.08 -15.52
N THR A 211 10.27 -4.10 -14.86
CA THR A 211 9.62 -2.92 -15.45
C THR A 211 8.27 -3.16 -16.11
N TYR A 212 7.35 -2.20 -15.99
CA TYR A 212 6.15 -2.03 -16.82
C TYR A 212 6.47 -1.84 -18.32
N LYS A 213 7.62 -2.33 -18.77
CA LYS A 213 8.06 -2.32 -20.15
C LYS A 213 7.08 -3.12 -20.98
N GLY A 214 6.45 -2.46 -21.95
CA GLY A 214 5.38 -3.03 -22.76
C GLY A 214 3.98 -2.87 -22.17
N VAL A 215 3.84 -2.23 -21.01
CA VAL A 215 2.54 -1.84 -20.43
C VAL A 215 2.28 -0.37 -20.76
N THR A 216 1.08 -0.07 -21.24
CA THR A 216 0.57 1.30 -21.41
C THR A 216 -0.50 1.57 -20.37
N PHE A 217 -0.30 2.59 -19.54
CA PHE A 217 -1.32 3.08 -18.62
C PHE A 217 -2.12 4.18 -19.31
N TYR A 218 -3.44 3.99 -19.39
CA TYR A 218 -4.36 4.98 -19.93
C TYR A 218 -4.91 5.84 -18.79
N LEU A 219 -4.73 7.15 -18.90
CA LEU A 219 -5.20 8.11 -17.93
C LEU A 219 -6.56 8.66 -18.36
N ASP A 220 -7.49 8.63 -17.42
CA ASP A 220 -8.81 9.23 -17.57
C ASP A 220 -8.82 10.73 -17.19
N THR A 221 -9.87 11.44 -17.59
CA THR A 221 -10.01 12.90 -17.53
C THR A 221 -9.66 13.50 -16.16
N PRO A 222 -10.10 12.98 -14.99
CA PRO A 222 -9.76 13.55 -13.69
C PRO A 222 -8.25 13.55 -13.39
N LEU A 223 -7.52 12.51 -13.81
CA LEU A 223 -6.07 12.45 -13.65
C LEU A 223 -5.36 13.43 -14.59
N LEU A 224 -5.87 13.61 -15.81
CA LEU A 224 -5.37 14.61 -16.75
C LEU A 224 -5.53 16.03 -16.18
N VAL A 225 -6.72 16.35 -15.65
CA VAL A 225 -7.03 17.64 -15.03
C VAL A 225 -6.02 17.94 -13.91
N ARG A 226 -5.79 16.98 -13.01
CA ARG A 226 -4.82 17.13 -11.91
C ARG A 226 -3.40 17.30 -12.42
N ARG A 227 -2.97 16.47 -13.38
CA ARG A 227 -1.63 16.53 -13.97
C ARG A 227 -1.33 17.87 -14.62
N LEU A 228 -2.34 18.51 -15.20
CA LEU A 228 -2.25 19.83 -15.83
C LEU A 228 -2.31 20.99 -14.83
N GLY A 229 -2.50 20.69 -13.53
CA GLY A 229 -2.54 21.69 -12.46
C GLY A 229 -3.84 22.47 -12.35
N LEU A 230 -4.90 22.00 -13.00
CA LEU A 230 -6.18 22.70 -13.04
C LEU A 230 -6.96 22.64 -11.72
N GLU A 231 -6.59 21.74 -10.81
CA GLU A 231 -7.14 21.64 -9.44
C GLU A 231 -6.09 21.97 -8.35
N GLY A 232 -5.03 22.69 -8.73
CA GLY A 232 -4.02 23.22 -7.82
C GLY A 232 -2.75 22.39 -7.69
N LEU A 233 -1.71 23.04 -7.17
CA LEU A 233 -0.35 22.50 -7.09
C LEU A 233 -0.20 21.19 -6.29
N PRO A 234 -0.90 20.99 -5.14
CA PRO A 234 -0.78 19.73 -4.40
C PRO A 234 -1.27 18.52 -5.20
N LYS A 235 -2.42 18.64 -5.87
CA LYS A 235 -2.97 17.58 -6.72
C LYS A 235 -2.11 17.35 -7.96
N LYS A 236 -1.53 18.42 -8.52
CA LYS A 236 -0.53 18.34 -9.60
C LYS A 236 0.70 17.53 -9.20
N ALA A 237 1.31 17.86 -8.06
CA ALA A 237 2.50 17.17 -7.58
C ALA A 237 2.25 15.68 -7.36
N ALA A 238 1.08 15.31 -6.82
CA ALA A 238 0.69 13.91 -6.66
C ALA A 238 0.54 13.19 -8.01
N ALA A 239 -0.14 13.80 -8.99
CA ALA A 239 -0.29 13.23 -10.33
C ALA A 239 1.05 13.13 -11.08
N GLU A 240 1.93 14.13 -10.94
CA GLU A 240 3.28 14.13 -11.48
C GLU A 240 4.13 13.00 -10.89
N ALA A 241 4.12 12.84 -9.56
CA ALA A 241 4.85 11.78 -8.88
C ALA A 241 4.41 10.37 -9.35
N LEU A 242 3.10 10.17 -9.56
CA LEU A 242 2.56 8.92 -10.10
C LEU A 242 3.06 8.66 -11.52
N ILE A 243 2.94 9.63 -12.43
CA ILE A 243 3.37 9.47 -13.83
C ILE A 243 4.89 9.24 -13.89
N ASP A 244 5.67 10.00 -13.14
CA ASP A 244 7.12 9.82 -13.07
C ASP A 244 7.51 8.44 -12.55
N LEU A 245 6.79 7.90 -11.57
CA LEU A 245 7.00 6.54 -11.09
C LEU A 245 6.72 5.51 -12.19
N LEU A 246 5.60 5.62 -12.90
CA LEU A 246 5.25 4.73 -14.00
C LEU A 246 6.34 4.74 -15.09
N LEU A 247 6.81 5.93 -15.48
CA LEU A 247 7.86 6.10 -16.48
C LEU A 247 9.21 5.55 -16.00
N ARG A 248 9.59 5.78 -14.73
CA ARG A 248 10.81 5.20 -14.13
C ARG A 248 10.74 3.67 -14.07
N LEU A 249 9.55 3.14 -13.86
CA LEU A 249 9.26 1.70 -13.93
C LEU A 249 9.15 1.20 -15.37
N GLY A 250 9.44 2.01 -16.39
CA GLY A 250 9.49 1.59 -17.80
C GLY A 250 8.15 1.49 -18.52
N ALA A 251 7.07 1.98 -17.91
CA ALA A 251 5.75 2.05 -18.54
C ALA A 251 5.71 3.12 -19.64
N SER A 252 4.72 2.98 -20.52
CA SER A 252 4.22 4.09 -21.34
C SER A 252 2.94 4.65 -20.72
N VAL A 253 2.69 5.94 -20.92
CA VAL A 253 1.49 6.61 -20.41
C VAL A 253 0.76 7.24 -21.59
N ALA A 254 -0.54 6.99 -21.68
CA ALA A 254 -1.38 7.46 -22.76
C ALA A 254 -2.73 7.94 -22.22
N THR A 255 -3.53 8.54 -23.09
CA THR A 255 -4.96 8.79 -22.87
C THR A 255 -5.72 8.51 -24.15
N PHE A 256 -6.99 8.12 -24.04
CA PHE A 256 -7.82 7.89 -25.21
C PHE A 256 -8.30 9.21 -25.82
N SER A 257 -8.54 9.20 -27.13
CA SER A 257 -9.05 10.36 -27.85
C SER A 257 -10.38 10.87 -27.28
N HIS A 258 -11.26 10.00 -26.75
CA HIS A 258 -12.50 10.46 -26.12
C HIS A 258 -12.26 11.18 -24.79
N SER A 259 -11.39 10.67 -23.91
CA SER A 259 -11.02 11.35 -22.65
C SER A 259 -10.30 12.69 -22.90
N ARG A 260 -9.49 12.78 -23.96
CA ARG A 260 -8.94 14.07 -24.40
C ARG A 260 -10.03 15.05 -24.84
N VAL A 261 -11.03 14.59 -25.59
CA VAL A 261 -12.15 15.46 -25.97
C VAL A 261 -12.98 15.87 -24.75
N GLU A 262 -13.16 14.98 -23.78
CA GLU A 262 -13.83 15.27 -22.52
C GLU A 262 -13.07 16.33 -21.71
N LEU A 263 -11.76 16.19 -21.56
CA LEU A 263 -10.89 17.18 -20.90
C LEU A 263 -11.08 18.60 -21.47
N GLU A 264 -11.17 18.73 -22.80
CA GLU A 264 -11.44 20.01 -23.44
C GLU A 264 -12.83 20.55 -23.11
N ARG A 265 -13.85 19.70 -23.10
CA ARG A 265 -15.21 20.12 -22.70
C ARG A 265 -15.24 20.59 -21.26
N VAL A 266 -14.54 19.90 -20.35
CA VAL A 266 -14.43 20.28 -18.94
C VAL A 266 -13.78 21.67 -18.81
N LEU A 267 -12.69 21.92 -19.52
CA LEU A 267 -12.02 23.22 -19.54
C LEU A 267 -12.87 24.35 -20.14
N ARG A 268 -13.52 24.11 -21.28
CA ARG A 268 -14.43 25.09 -21.90
C ARG A 268 -15.66 25.35 -21.01
N GLY A 269 -16.14 24.33 -20.31
CA GLY A 269 -17.17 24.44 -19.28
C GLY A 269 -16.73 25.34 -18.14
N ALA A 270 -15.53 25.13 -17.59
CA ALA A 270 -14.97 26.00 -16.56
C ALA A 270 -14.80 27.45 -17.05
N ALA A 271 -14.31 27.64 -18.28
CA ALA A 271 -14.15 28.95 -18.90
C ALA A 271 -15.48 29.71 -19.07
N ALA A 272 -16.59 28.99 -19.33
CA ALA A 272 -17.92 29.61 -19.42
C ALA A 272 -18.45 30.09 -18.05
N HIS A 273 -17.97 29.51 -16.94
CA HIS A 273 -18.48 29.78 -15.60
C HIS A 273 -17.51 30.57 -14.71
N ILE A 274 -16.28 30.85 -15.15
CA ILE A 274 -15.26 31.52 -14.34
C ILE A 274 -15.69 32.94 -13.90
N ASP A 275 -16.40 33.67 -14.76
CA ASP A 275 -16.89 35.02 -14.49
C ASP A 275 -18.25 35.04 -13.77
N SER A 276 -18.93 33.87 -13.66
CA SER A 276 -20.24 33.78 -13.01
C SER A 276 -20.11 33.72 -11.50
N VAL A 277 -20.81 34.58 -10.75
CA VAL A 277 -20.82 34.54 -9.27
C VAL A 277 -21.23 33.16 -8.72
N SER A 278 -22.03 32.39 -9.47
CA SER A 278 -22.47 31.03 -9.09
C SER A 278 -21.58 29.91 -9.65
N GLY A 279 -20.49 30.22 -10.36
CA GLY A 279 -19.53 29.25 -10.87
C GLY A 279 -18.95 28.41 -9.74
N ARG A 280 -19.25 27.11 -9.76
CA ARG A 280 -18.83 26.10 -8.77
C ARG A 280 -18.01 25.02 -9.49
N GLY A 281 -17.00 24.48 -8.80
CA GLY A 281 -16.12 23.42 -9.31
C GLY A 281 -14.64 23.74 -9.09
N ASP A 282 -13.85 22.71 -8.80
CA ASP A 282 -12.44 22.86 -8.39
C ASP A 282 -11.61 23.66 -9.39
N ILE A 283 -11.83 23.45 -10.70
CA ILE A 283 -11.13 24.17 -11.77
C ILE A 283 -11.46 25.67 -11.76
N VAL A 284 -12.74 26.02 -11.57
CA VAL A 284 -13.18 27.42 -11.52
C VAL A 284 -12.61 28.11 -10.28
N MET A 285 -12.62 27.42 -9.14
CA MET A 285 -12.11 27.96 -7.88
C MET A 285 -10.60 28.18 -7.94
N GLU A 286 -9.84 27.22 -8.47
CA GLU A 286 -8.38 27.38 -8.60
C GLU A 286 -8.02 28.44 -9.65
N ALA A 287 -8.72 28.48 -10.80
CA ALA A 287 -8.49 29.51 -11.81
C ALA A 287 -8.71 30.92 -11.25
N ARG A 288 -9.75 31.13 -10.42
CA ARG A 288 -9.97 32.41 -9.71
C ARG A 288 -8.86 32.73 -8.72
N ARG A 289 -8.40 31.72 -7.96
CA ARG A 289 -7.33 31.86 -6.99
C ARG A 289 -6.02 32.29 -7.65
N GLU A 290 -5.72 31.76 -8.83
CA GLU A 290 -4.55 32.10 -9.63
C GLU A 290 -4.72 33.38 -10.46
N GLY A 291 -5.91 34.02 -10.44
CA GLY A 291 -6.20 35.21 -11.22
C GLY A 291 -6.30 34.96 -12.73
N ARG A 292 -6.56 33.72 -13.16
CA ARG A 292 -6.76 33.37 -14.57
C ARG A 292 -8.08 33.92 -15.09
N THR A 293 -8.09 34.29 -16.36
CA THR A 293 -9.27 34.76 -17.09
C THR A 293 -9.90 33.66 -17.92
N LYS A 294 -11.12 33.91 -18.42
CA LYS A 294 -11.76 33.07 -19.43
C LYS A 294 -10.86 32.82 -20.66
N SER A 295 -10.18 33.86 -21.14
CA SER A 295 -9.28 33.77 -22.29
C SER A 295 -8.09 32.85 -22.01
N ASP A 296 -7.56 32.86 -20.78
CA ASP A 296 -6.45 31.98 -20.38
C ASP A 296 -6.88 30.52 -20.40
N LEU A 297 -8.07 30.20 -19.89
CA LEU A 297 -8.61 28.83 -19.92
C LEU A 297 -8.91 28.35 -21.35
N LEU A 298 -9.42 29.23 -22.22
CA LEU A 298 -9.63 28.89 -23.63
C LEU A 298 -8.31 28.68 -24.36
N LEU A 299 -7.31 29.55 -24.15
CA LEU A 299 -5.98 29.38 -24.73
C LEU A 299 -5.31 28.09 -24.24
N PHE A 300 -5.53 27.73 -22.98
CA PHE A 300 -5.06 26.46 -22.42
C PHE A 300 -5.75 25.26 -23.09
N ALA A 301 -7.06 25.35 -23.33
CA ALA A 301 -7.82 24.32 -24.05
C ALA A 301 -7.29 24.08 -25.48
N GLU A 302 -6.91 25.15 -26.20
CA GLU A 302 -6.31 25.04 -27.53
C GLU A 302 -4.91 24.40 -27.51
N ARG A 303 -4.21 24.44 -26.37
CA ARG A 303 -2.85 23.91 -26.21
C ARG A 303 -2.80 22.53 -25.55
N LEU A 304 -3.95 21.91 -25.29
CA LEU A 304 -4.03 20.64 -24.56
C LEU A 304 -3.11 19.54 -25.10
N ASP A 305 -3.03 19.40 -26.42
CA ASP A 305 -2.21 18.34 -27.03
C ASP A 305 -0.71 18.57 -26.76
N GLU A 306 -0.28 19.83 -26.76
CA GLU A 306 1.09 20.20 -26.43
C GLU A 306 1.38 20.01 -24.94
N GLU A 307 0.45 20.39 -24.06
CA GLU A 307 0.58 20.20 -22.61
C GLU A 307 0.65 18.70 -22.24
N LEU A 308 -0.17 17.87 -22.87
CA LEU A 308 -0.13 16.41 -22.69
C LEU A 308 1.19 15.81 -23.19
N ARG A 309 1.69 16.29 -24.34
CA ARG A 309 2.98 15.86 -24.90
C ARG A 309 4.14 16.21 -23.95
N VAL A 310 4.15 17.43 -23.40
CA VAL A 310 5.14 17.87 -22.39
C VAL A 310 5.05 17.00 -21.13
N ALA A 311 3.83 16.61 -20.73
CA ALA A 311 3.59 15.69 -19.63
C ALA A 311 3.94 14.23 -19.94
N LYS A 312 4.44 13.92 -21.15
CA LYS A 312 4.75 12.56 -21.65
C LYS A 312 3.53 11.63 -21.68
N ILE A 313 2.36 12.19 -21.98
CA ILE A 313 1.09 11.46 -22.16
C ILE A 313 0.78 11.43 -23.66
N GLU A 314 0.76 10.23 -24.25
CA GLU A 314 0.41 10.05 -25.67
C GLU A 314 -1.11 10.01 -25.86
N VAL A 315 -1.65 10.77 -26.81
CA VAL A 315 -3.07 10.64 -27.17
C VAL A 315 -3.21 9.50 -28.18
N LYS A 316 -3.90 8.43 -27.79
CA LYS A 316 -4.18 7.27 -28.64
C LYS A 316 -5.62 7.25 -29.10
N ARG A 317 -5.82 6.87 -30.36
CA ARG A 317 -7.16 6.70 -30.94
C ARG A 317 -7.91 5.63 -30.16
N SER A 318 -9.14 5.94 -29.75
CA SER A 318 -10.05 4.96 -29.17
C SER A 318 -10.32 3.83 -30.17
N PRO A 319 -10.19 2.55 -29.78
CA PRO A 319 -10.39 1.42 -30.68
C PRO A 319 -11.83 1.37 -31.19
N GLN A 320 -12.01 0.80 -32.38
CA GLN A 320 -13.35 0.49 -32.89
C GLN A 320 -13.91 -0.71 -32.15
N TYR A 321 -15.16 -0.61 -31.71
CA TYR A 321 -15.77 -1.67 -30.90
C TYR A 321 -16.13 -2.89 -31.77
N ILE A 322 -15.56 -4.04 -31.41
CA ILE A 322 -15.89 -5.32 -32.04
C ILE A 322 -16.94 -6.00 -31.16
N GLN A 323 -18.15 -6.21 -31.71
CA GLN A 323 -19.32 -6.71 -30.97
C GLN A 323 -19.08 -8.00 -30.17
N GLN A 324 -18.12 -8.84 -30.60
CA GLN A 324 -17.76 -10.10 -29.95
C GLN A 324 -16.93 -9.94 -28.66
N PHE A 325 -16.26 -8.80 -28.45
CA PHE A 325 -15.39 -8.53 -27.29
C PHE A 325 -15.95 -7.43 -26.39
N GLN A 326 -17.22 -7.05 -26.57
CA GLN A 326 -17.85 -6.03 -25.74
C GLN A 326 -18.27 -6.61 -24.38
N ILE A 327 -18.10 -5.78 -23.35
CA ILE A 327 -18.74 -6.01 -22.05
C ILE A 327 -20.25 -5.83 -22.17
N ASP A 328 -21.00 -6.47 -21.28
CA ASP A 328 -22.42 -6.17 -21.11
C ASP A 328 -22.55 -4.77 -20.50
N GLU A 329 -22.80 -3.79 -21.36
CA GLU A 329 -22.91 -2.37 -20.99
C GLU A 329 -24.03 -2.14 -19.99
N ALA A 330 -25.15 -2.85 -20.10
CA ALA A 330 -26.27 -2.70 -19.19
C ALA A 330 -25.95 -3.25 -17.80
N ALA A 331 -25.26 -4.40 -17.73
CA ALA A 331 -24.80 -4.96 -16.47
C ALA A 331 -23.73 -4.08 -15.81
N PHE A 332 -22.79 -3.53 -16.59
CA PHE A 332 -21.75 -2.65 -16.07
C PHE A 332 -22.30 -1.28 -15.65
N GLU A 333 -23.26 -0.73 -16.41
CA GLU A 333 -23.97 0.50 -16.06
C GLU A 333 -24.75 0.35 -14.74
N ALA A 334 -25.42 -0.79 -14.54
CA ALA A 334 -26.13 -1.08 -13.30
C ALA A 334 -25.15 -1.15 -12.10
N ALA A 335 -24.02 -1.84 -12.27
CA ALA A 335 -22.98 -1.90 -11.23
C ALA A 335 -22.38 -0.53 -10.90
N LEU A 336 -22.19 0.34 -11.91
CA LEU A 336 -21.69 1.70 -11.71
C LEU A 336 -22.70 2.61 -11.01
N GLN A 337 -24.01 2.43 -11.24
CA GLN A 337 -25.05 3.21 -10.55
C GLN A 337 -25.14 2.90 -9.06
N ASP A 338 -24.91 1.64 -8.68
CA ASP A 338 -24.97 1.21 -7.28
C ASP A 338 -23.75 1.69 -6.47
N GLU A 339 -22.57 1.82 -7.11
CA GLU A 339 -21.30 2.12 -6.44
C GLU A 339 -20.82 3.58 -6.60
N VAL A 340 -21.26 4.30 -7.64
CA VAL A 340 -20.77 5.65 -7.99
C VAL A 340 -21.92 6.62 -8.26
N SER A 341 -22.00 7.70 -7.48
CA SER A 341 -23.01 8.76 -7.67
C SER A 341 -22.63 9.70 -8.83
N TYR A 342 -23.07 9.36 -10.05
CA TYR A 342 -22.92 10.23 -11.22
C TYR A 342 -23.99 11.32 -11.27
N TYR A 343 -23.56 12.60 -11.27
CA TYR A 343 -24.45 13.75 -11.49
C TYR A 343 -24.66 14.08 -12.99
N ASN A 344 -23.83 13.50 -13.87
CA ASN A 344 -23.84 13.76 -15.32
C ASN A 344 -23.82 12.43 -16.10
N THR A 345 -24.85 12.21 -16.91
CA THR A 345 -25.04 11.00 -17.71
C THR A 345 -23.89 10.76 -18.71
N ARG A 346 -23.24 11.83 -19.19
CA ARG A 346 -22.15 11.74 -20.17
C ARG A 346 -20.80 11.33 -19.57
N ALA A 347 -20.50 11.74 -18.33
CA ALA A 347 -19.28 11.31 -17.65
C ALA A 347 -19.27 9.78 -17.46
N ARG A 348 -20.44 9.23 -17.16
CA ARG A 348 -20.66 7.78 -17.07
C ARG A 348 -20.47 7.08 -18.43
N GLU A 349 -20.92 7.66 -19.53
CA GLU A 349 -20.68 7.13 -20.88
C GLU A 349 -19.18 7.11 -21.22
N ASP A 350 -18.44 8.16 -20.85
CA ASP A 350 -17.00 8.26 -21.07
C ASP A 350 -16.20 7.23 -20.22
N ASP A 351 -16.63 6.95 -18.99
CA ASP A 351 -16.07 5.88 -18.14
C ASP A 351 -16.29 4.48 -18.75
N ILE A 352 -17.52 4.20 -19.21
CA ILE A 352 -17.86 2.95 -19.90
C ILE A 352 -17.00 2.81 -21.17
N ASN A 353 -16.86 3.89 -21.94
CA ASN A 353 -16.03 3.91 -23.15
C ASN A 353 -14.54 3.68 -22.86
N SER A 354 -14.03 4.17 -21.74
CA SER A 354 -12.65 3.96 -21.30
C SER A 354 -12.39 2.48 -20.97
N VAL A 355 -13.27 1.84 -20.21
CA VAL A 355 -13.16 0.41 -19.87
C VAL A 355 -13.28 -0.46 -21.12
N ARG A 356 -14.24 -0.14 -22.01
CA ARG A 356 -14.40 -0.82 -23.30
C ARG A 356 -13.20 -0.68 -24.22
N SER A 357 -12.45 0.41 -24.11
CA SER A 357 -11.28 0.66 -24.95
C SER A 357 -10.02 -0.06 -24.48
N ALA A 358 -10.04 -0.61 -23.26
CA ALA A 358 -8.92 -1.32 -22.64
C ALA A 358 -9.03 -2.85 -22.69
N LEU A 359 -10.19 -3.37 -23.11
CA LEU A 359 -10.48 -4.80 -23.35
C LEU A 359 -10.36 -5.11 -24.85
#